data_AF-A0A1A1ZF70-F1
#
_entry.id   AF-A0A1A1ZF70-F1
#
_cell.length_a   1.000
_cell.length_b   1.000
_cell.length_c   1.000
_cell.angle_alpha   90.00
_cell.angle_beta   90.00
_cell.angle_gamma   90.00
#
_symmetry.space_group_name_H-M   'P 1'
#
loop_
_entity.id
_entity.type
_entity.pdbx_description
1 polymer ?
#
loop_
_entity_poly.entity_id
_entity_poly.type
_entity_poly.pdbx_seq_one_letter_code
_entity_poly.pdbx_strand_id
1 'polypeptide(L)'
;MKTKLLAALSIAAAAALPAAAVANACGGGGDIPPSAEFVTPSGNIVCDIYGNGSGASCEVREHVWAVPASTRGPEGRACDFTFGGLQFYVSGGNSGSLGCYEGVSALHRDGLKTLDYGQTQSLGRITCASEQSGVTCTDTATGHFFQVSREDYELG
;
A
#
# COMPACT_ATOMS: atom_id res chain seq x y z
N MET A 1 -55.34 15.46 -67.87
CA MET A 1 -55.05 16.89 -67.61
C MET A 1 -54.50 17.06 -66.20
N LYS A 2 -53.45 17.89 -66.06
CA LYS A 2 -52.87 18.49 -64.84
C LYS A 2 -51.54 17.91 -64.37
N THR A 3 -50.51 18.31 -65.11
CA THR A 3 -49.16 18.62 -64.61
C THR A 3 -49.23 19.56 -63.39
N LYS A 4 -48.43 19.29 -62.36
CA LYS A 4 -48.09 20.27 -61.33
C LYS A 4 -46.57 20.41 -61.24
N LEU A 5 -46.13 21.65 -61.41
CA LEU A 5 -44.78 22.17 -61.31
C LEU A 5 -44.36 22.39 -59.85
N LEU A 6 -43.05 22.21 -59.62
CA LEU A 6 -42.11 22.98 -58.78
C LEU A 6 -42.35 23.12 -57.27
N ALA A 7 -41.32 22.75 -56.50
CA ALA A 7 -40.60 23.70 -55.63
C ALA A 7 -39.28 23.07 -55.14
N ALA A 8 -38.15 23.63 -55.57
CA ALA A 8 -36.84 23.32 -55.01
C ALA A 8 -36.69 24.08 -53.67
N LEU A 9 -36.47 23.37 -52.57
CA LEU A 9 -36.07 23.95 -51.29
C LEU A 9 -34.55 23.81 -51.13
N SER A 10 -33.85 24.93 -51.23
CA SER A 10 -32.45 25.05 -50.83
C SER A 10 -32.39 25.14 -49.30
N ILE A 11 -31.81 24.12 -48.65
CA ILE A 11 -31.53 24.14 -47.21
C ILE A 11 -30.09 24.61 -47.03
N ALA A 12 -29.91 25.83 -46.53
CA ALA A 12 -28.61 26.32 -46.09
C ALA A 12 -28.26 25.66 -44.75
N ALA A 13 -27.22 24.83 -44.72
CA ALA A 13 -26.71 24.22 -43.50
C ALA A 13 -25.78 25.21 -42.76
N ALA A 14 -26.22 25.70 -41.60
CA ALA A 14 -25.37 26.46 -40.69
C ALA A 14 -24.44 25.48 -39.95
N ALA A 15 -23.13 25.56 -40.22
CA ALA A 15 -22.12 24.78 -39.51
C ALA A 15 -21.93 25.35 -38.10
N ALA A 16 -22.38 24.62 -37.08
CA ALA A 16 -22.04 24.89 -35.69
C ALA A 16 -20.62 24.40 -35.41
N LEU A 17 -19.73 25.31 -35.01
CA LEU A 17 -18.40 24.98 -34.50
C LEU A 17 -18.54 24.35 -33.10
N PRO A 18 -17.89 23.21 -32.81
CA PRO A 18 -17.89 22.68 -31.46
C PRO A 18 -16.98 23.55 -30.59
N ALA A 19 -17.51 24.05 -29.47
CA ALA A 19 -16.70 24.63 -28.41
C ALA A 19 -15.87 23.51 -27.77
N ALA A 20 -14.56 23.51 -28.01
CA ALA A 20 -13.64 22.63 -27.29
C ALA A 20 -13.61 23.06 -25.82
N ALA A 21 -14.18 22.24 -24.94
CA ALA A 21 -14.02 22.40 -23.50
C ALA A 21 -12.56 22.06 -23.13
N VAL A 22 -11.78 23.07 -22.80
CA VAL A 22 -10.48 22.90 -22.14
C VAL A 22 -10.73 22.45 -20.70
N ALA A 23 -10.57 21.16 -20.44
CA ALA A 23 -10.55 20.62 -19.09
C ALA A 23 -9.21 20.93 -18.44
N ASN A 24 -9.23 21.72 -17.36
CA ASN A 24 -8.09 21.90 -16.47
C ASN A 24 -7.76 20.55 -15.80
N ALA A 25 -6.69 19.89 -16.24
CA ALA A 25 -6.16 18.69 -15.59
C ALA A 25 -5.28 19.10 -14.39
N CYS A 26 -5.92 19.45 -13.28
CA CYS A 26 -5.26 19.51 -11.97
C CYS A 26 -5.52 18.18 -11.26
N GLY A 27 -4.55 17.26 -11.32
CA GLY A 27 -4.58 16.00 -10.56
C GLY A 27 -4.73 14.77 -11.45
N GLY A 28 -3.63 14.05 -11.67
CA GLY A 28 -3.62 12.70 -12.22
C GLY A 28 -4.24 11.73 -11.21
N GLY A 29 -5.56 11.68 -11.14
CA GLY A 29 -6.31 10.65 -10.41
C GLY A 29 -6.36 9.38 -11.23
N GLY A 30 -5.29 8.59 -11.18
CA GLY A 30 -5.35 7.18 -11.57
C GLY A 30 -5.79 6.31 -10.40
N ASP A 31 -6.33 5.13 -10.68
CA ASP A 31 -6.63 4.13 -9.64
C ASP A 31 -5.35 3.76 -8.89
N ILE A 32 -5.34 3.94 -7.56
CA ILE A 32 -4.28 3.40 -6.72
C ILE A 32 -4.56 1.90 -6.56
N PRO A 33 -3.65 1.00 -6.94
CA PRO A 33 -3.87 -0.43 -6.74
C PRO A 33 -4.08 -0.71 -5.25
N PRO A 34 -4.96 -1.65 -4.88
CA PRO A 34 -5.12 -2.03 -3.48
C PRO A 34 -3.81 -2.58 -2.91
N SER A 35 -3.53 -2.27 -1.65
CA SER A 35 -2.48 -2.93 -0.87
C SER A 35 -2.74 -4.43 -0.76
N ALA A 36 -1.67 -5.20 -0.54
CA ALA A 36 -1.78 -6.61 -0.18
C ALA A 36 -1.56 -6.77 1.32
N GLU A 37 -2.64 -6.57 2.09
CA GLU A 37 -2.63 -6.71 3.55
C GLU A 37 -2.90 -8.15 3.97
N PHE A 38 -2.22 -8.59 5.05
CA PHE A 38 -2.47 -9.89 5.65
C PHE A 38 -2.14 -9.90 7.14
N VAL A 39 -2.69 -10.89 7.84
CA VAL A 39 -2.35 -11.21 9.22
C VAL A 39 -1.75 -12.61 9.30
N THR A 40 -0.80 -12.81 10.21
CA THR A 40 -0.26 -14.14 10.51
C THR A 40 -1.31 -15.04 11.19
N PRO A 41 -1.17 -16.38 11.13
CA PRO A 41 -2.14 -17.30 11.77
C PRO A 41 -2.27 -17.12 13.28
N SER A 42 -1.20 -16.69 13.96
CA SER A 42 -1.24 -16.37 15.40
C SER A 42 -1.97 -15.05 15.71
N GLY A 43 -2.24 -14.22 14.71
CA GLY A 43 -2.80 -12.88 14.90
C GLY A 43 -1.80 -11.85 15.46
N ASN A 44 -0.55 -12.24 15.71
CA ASN A 44 0.42 -11.39 16.40
C ASN A 44 1.04 -10.32 15.48
N ILE A 45 1.17 -10.64 14.19
CA ILE A 45 1.82 -9.78 13.19
C ILE A 45 0.83 -9.50 12.07
N VAL A 46 0.69 -8.21 11.75
CA VAL A 46 -0.06 -7.71 10.59
C VAL A 46 0.91 -7.03 9.64
N CYS A 47 0.71 -7.23 8.34
CA CYS A 47 1.58 -6.70 7.30
C CYS A 47 0.77 -6.06 6.18
N ASP A 48 1.36 -5.05 5.58
CA ASP A 48 0.88 -4.35 4.38
C ASP A 48 2.01 -4.33 3.35
N ILE A 49 1.78 -4.88 2.16
CA ILE A 49 2.58 -4.59 0.98
C ILE A 49 1.90 -3.46 0.21
N TYR A 50 2.59 -2.32 0.10
CA TYR A 50 2.04 -1.11 -0.50
C TYR A 50 1.51 -1.39 -1.90
N GLY A 51 0.36 -0.80 -2.27
CA GLY A 51 -0.32 -1.07 -3.55
C GLY A 51 0.54 -0.83 -4.80
N ASN A 52 1.54 0.05 -4.72
CA ASN A 52 2.51 0.27 -5.80
C ASN A 52 3.66 -0.76 -5.83
N GLY A 53 3.66 -1.75 -4.93
CA GLY A 53 4.66 -2.81 -4.81
C GLY A 53 6.08 -2.31 -4.51
N SER A 54 6.20 -1.13 -3.88
CA SER A 54 7.50 -0.46 -3.63
C SER A 54 8.05 -0.68 -2.22
N GLY A 55 7.28 -1.29 -1.34
CA GLY A 55 7.68 -1.56 0.03
C GLY A 55 6.65 -2.38 0.78
N ALA A 56 7.05 -2.84 1.96
CA ALA A 56 6.13 -3.41 2.92
C ALA A 56 6.41 -2.85 4.30
N SER A 57 5.36 -2.88 5.14
CA SER A 57 5.45 -2.63 6.56
C SER A 57 4.72 -3.69 7.36
N CYS A 58 5.26 -4.09 8.51
CA CYS A 58 4.58 -4.95 9.45
C CYS A 58 4.57 -4.35 10.86
N GLU A 59 3.47 -4.55 11.57
CA GLU A 59 3.36 -4.26 13.01
C GLU A 59 3.32 -5.57 13.79
N VAL A 60 3.94 -5.57 14.97
CA VAL A 60 3.96 -6.70 15.90
C VAL A 60 3.31 -6.30 17.22
N ARG A 61 2.36 -7.11 17.69
CA ARG A 61 1.60 -6.84 18.93
C ARG A 61 2.37 -7.24 20.17
N GLU A 62 2.84 -8.47 20.22
CA GLU A 62 3.58 -9.05 21.34
C GLU A 62 5.00 -9.43 20.92
N HIS A 63 5.97 -9.02 21.72
CA HIS A 63 7.38 -9.40 21.55
C HIS A 63 8.10 -9.51 22.90
N VAL A 64 9.23 -10.21 22.93
CA VAL A 64 10.07 -10.37 24.14
C VAL A 64 11.42 -9.66 24.06
N TRP A 65 11.80 -9.19 22.87
CA TRP A 65 13.01 -8.41 22.66
C TRP A 65 12.84 -6.96 23.12
N ALA A 66 13.96 -6.30 23.43
CA ALA A 66 13.96 -4.90 23.84
C ALA A 66 13.89 -3.99 22.60
N VAL A 67 12.96 -3.03 22.62
CA VAL A 67 12.91 -1.97 21.61
C VAL A 67 14.16 -1.09 21.74
N PRO A 68 14.95 -0.87 20.67
CA PRO A 68 16.08 0.04 20.74
C PRO A 68 15.67 1.44 21.19
N ALA A 69 16.43 2.07 22.09
CA ALA A 69 16.16 3.44 22.54
C ALA A 69 16.30 4.50 21.43
N SER A 70 16.89 4.11 20.30
CA SER A 70 16.94 4.89 19.06
C SER A 70 15.62 4.89 18.30
N THR A 71 14.72 3.93 18.56
CA THR A 71 13.39 3.88 17.95
C THR A 71 12.52 4.97 18.60
N ARG A 72 12.40 6.09 17.88
CA ARG A 72 11.62 7.25 18.30
C ARG A 72 10.55 7.57 17.26
N GLY A 73 9.42 8.06 17.74
CA GLY A 73 8.40 8.65 16.89
C GLY A 73 8.82 10.04 16.40
N PRO A 74 8.00 10.65 15.53
CA PRO A 74 8.14 12.05 15.14
C PRO A 74 8.32 12.98 16.34
N GLU A 75 9.07 14.05 16.10
CA GLU A 75 9.50 15.01 17.14
C GLU A 75 10.36 14.39 18.27
N GLY A 76 10.84 13.15 18.11
CA GLY A 76 11.69 12.47 19.10
C GLY A 76 10.93 11.86 20.27
N ARG A 77 9.61 11.66 20.13
CA ARG A 77 8.76 11.05 21.15
C ARG A 77 9.13 9.58 21.38
N ALA A 78 8.96 9.12 22.62
CA ALA A 78 9.16 7.71 22.94
C ALA A 78 8.11 6.87 22.20
N CYS A 79 8.51 5.69 21.71
CA CYS A 79 7.56 4.72 21.17
C CYS A 79 6.91 3.96 22.33
N ASP A 80 5.90 4.57 22.95
CA ASP A 80 5.20 4.06 24.13
C ASP A 80 3.83 3.44 23.80
N PHE A 81 3.54 3.24 22.50
CA PHE A 81 2.27 2.75 21.97
C PHE A 81 1.03 3.61 22.33
N THR A 82 1.23 4.81 22.90
CA THR A 82 0.15 5.79 23.13
C THR A 82 -0.10 6.62 21.88
N PHE A 83 0.88 6.69 20.98
CA PHE A 83 0.80 7.34 19.67
C PHE A 83 1.35 6.40 18.59
N GLY A 84 0.46 5.60 18.01
CA GLY A 84 0.77 4.56 17.03
C GLY A 84 1.52 3.34 17.61
N GLY A 85 2.45 2.74 16.86
CA GLY A 85 3.05 1.44 17.23
C GLY A 85 4.40 1.16 16.57
N LEU A 86 5.03 0.05 16.99
CA LEU A 86 6.26 -0.45 16.37
C LEU A 86 5.98 -0.93 14.96
N GLN A 87 6.75 -0.42 14.01
CA GLN A 87 6.61 -0.76 12.60
C GLN A 87 7.96 -1.13 12.00
N PHE A 88 8.03 -2.34 11.46
CA PHE A 88 9.11 -2.79 10.59
C PHE A 88 8.78 -2.35 9.16
N TYR A 89 9.75 -1.85 8.42
CA TYR A 89 9.54 -1.46 7.04
C TYR A 89 10.77 -1.71 6.16
N VAL A 90 10.51 -2.02 4.90
CA VAL A 90 11.50 -2.09 3.82
C VAL A 90 10.90 -1.39 2.60
N SER A 91 11.57 -0.36 2.07
CA SER A 91 11.08 0.37 0.89
C SER A 91 12.17 1.17 0.21
N GLY A 92 11.94 1.53 -1.06
CA GLY A 92 12.77 2.50 -1.80
C GLY A 92 14.27 2.14 -1.93
N GLY A 93 14.62 0.85 -1.89
CA GLY A 93 16.01 0.38 -1.91
C GLY A 93 16.80 0.64 -0.63
N ASN A 94 16.15 1.03 0.45
CA ASN A 94 16.76 1.13 1.77
C ASN A 94 16.74 -0.23 2.48
N SER A 95 17.69 -0.42 3.39
CA SER A 95 17.70 -1.57 4.30
C SER A 95 16.41 -1.66 5.11
N GLY A 96 16.09 -2.86 5.59
CA GLY A 96 15.06 -3.03 6.60
C GLY A 96 15.30 -2.11 7.80
N SER A 97 14.23 -1.61 8.38
CA SER A 97 14.30 -0.71 9.53
C SER A 97 13.13 -0.89 10.48
N LEU A 98 13.39 -0.53 11.73
CA LEU A 98 12.40 -0.52 12.82
C LEU A 98 12.16 0.92 13.22
N GLY A 99 10.93 1.38 13.02
CA GLY A 99 10.47 2.72 13.37
C GLY A 99 9.32 2.70 14.35
N CYS A 100 8.94 3.89 14.79
CA CYS A 100 7.66 4.13 15.43
C CYS A 100 6.77 4.86 14.42
N TYR A 101 5.61 4.31 14.14
CA TYR A 101 4.61 4.92 13.26
C TYR A 101 3.58 5.68 14.09
N GLU A 102 3.04 6.77 13.55
CA GLU A 102 1.94 7.51 14.15
C GLU A 102 0.64 7.22 13.39
N GLY A 103 -0.38 6.72 14.10
CA GLY A 103 -1.68 6.46 13.48
C GLY A 103 -2.46 5.35 14.18
N VAL A 104 -3.56 4.94 13.55
CA VAL A 104 -4.33 3.78 14.00
C VAL A 104 -3.56 2.53 13.57
N SER A 105 -3.12 1.75 14.56
CA SER A 105 -2.45 0.46 14.31
C SER A 105 -3.30 -0.44 13.41
N ALA A 106 -2.64 -1.07 12.43
CA ALA A 106 -3.25 -2.06 11.56
C ALA A 106 -3.74 -3.30 12.33
N LEU A 107 -3.25 -3.52 13.57
CA LEU A 107 -3.67 -4.62 14.44
C LEU A 107 -5.13 -4.52 14.91
N HIS A 108 -5.76 -3.36 14.75
CA HIS A 108 -7.19 -3.14 15.06
C HIS A 108 -8.10 -3.34 13.84
N ARG A 109 -7.57 -3.76 12.69
CA ARG A 109 -8.37 -4.01 11.49
C ARG A 109 -9.01 -5.39 11.57
N ASP A 110 -10.33 -5.43 11.38
CA ASP A 110 -11.08 -6.67 11.28
C ASP A 110 -11.09 -7.20 9.83
N GLY A 111 -11.26 -8.53 9.68
CA GLY A 111 -11.49 -9.15 8.38
C GLY A 111 -10.25 -9.27 7.47
N LEU A 112 -9.06 -9.01 7.99
CA LEU A 112 -7.82 -9.24 7.25
C LEU A 112 -7.68 -10.71 6.90
N LYS A 113 -7.25 -10.97 5.65
CA LYS A 113 -6.96 -12.33 5.19
C LYS A 113 -5.76 -12.87 5.97
N THR A 114 -5.88 -14.10 6.46
CA THR A 114 -4.74 -14.82 7.03
C THR A 114 -3.81 -15.33 5.92
N LEU A 115 -2.51 -15.07 6.06
CA LEU A 115 -1.48 -15.72 5.25
C LEU A 115 -0.93 -16.90 6.06
N ASP A 116 -1.27 -18.12 5.66
CA ASP A 116 -0.88 -19.33 6.40
C ASP A 116 0.64 -19.50 6.48
N TYR A 117 1.12 -20.19 7.51
CA TYR A 117 2.53 -20.52 7.62
C TYR A 117 3.00 -21.38 6.44
N GLY A 118 4.21 -21.12 5.94
CA GLY A 118 4.77 -21.69 4.73
C GLY A 118 4.24 -21.07 3.43
N GLN A 119 3.44 -19.99 3.51
CA GLN A 119 2.95 -19.26 2.35
C GLN A 119 3.66 -17.92 2.16
N THR A 120 3.63 -17.46 0.91
CA THR A 120 4.20 -16.18 0.51
C THR A 120 3.15 -15.28 -0.12
N GLN A 121 3.22 -13.99 0.14
CA GLN A 121 2.47 -12.94 -0.54
C GLN A 121 3.46 -12.01 -1.26
N SER A 122 3.23 -11.77 -2.55
CA SER A 122 4.09 -10.89 -3.37
C SER A 122 3.27 -9.80 -4.04
N LEU A 123 3.86 -8.60 -4.16
CA LEU A 123 3.32 -7.49 -4.95
C LEU A 123 4.47 -6.59 -5.40
N GLY A 124 4.56 -6.35 -6.71
CA GLY A 124 5.68 -5.62 -7.32
C GLY A 124 7.03 -6.28 -6.99
N ARG A 125 7.95 -5.52 -6.40
CA ARG A 125 9.29 -6.02 -6.01
C ARG A 125 9.34 -6.60 -4.59
N ILE A 126 8.22 -6.66 -3.89
CA ILE A 126 8.18 -7.10 -2.51
C ILE A 126 7.62 -8.51 -2.42
N THR A 127 8.27 -9.35 -1.62
CA THR A 127 7.77 -10.67 -1.24
C THR A 127 7.86 -10.81 0.26
N CYS A 128 6.74 -11.14 0.89
CA CYS A 128 6.65 -11.48 2.30
C CYS A 128 6.35 -12.97 2.46
N ALA A 129 7.14 -13.66 3.27
CA ALA A 129 6.91 -15.05 3.66
C ALA A 129 6.40 -15.09 5.10
N SER A 130 5.33 -15.85 5.36
CA SER A 130 4.87 -16.15 6.71
C SER A 130 5.37 -17.53 7.11
N GLU A 131 6.22 -17.59 8.12
CA GLU A 131 6.78 -18.83 8.65
C GLU A 131 6.50 -18.94 10.15
N GLN A 132 6.61 -20.15 10.71
CA GLN A 132 6.50 -20.33 12.17
C GLN A 132 7.57 -19.55 12.93
N SER A 133 8.74 -19.33 12.31
CA SER A 133 9.85 -18.55 12.87
C SER A 133 9.66 -17.04 12.78
N GLY A 134 8.63 -16.55 12.07
CA GLY A 134 8.38 -15.13 11.87
C GLY A 134 7.93 -14.79 10.45
N VAL A 135 7.72 -13.50 10.20
CA VAL A 135 7.48 -12.95 8.86
C VAL A 135 8.76 -12.33 8.33
N THR A 136 9.12 -12.66 7.10
CA THR A 136 10.24 -12.02 6.39
C THR A 136 9.71 -11.32 5.15
N CYS A 137 9.88 -10.01 5.07
CA CYS A 137 9.59 -9.24 3.86
C CYS A 137 10.87 -8.77 3.21
N THR A 138 11.04 -9.10 1.93
CA THR A 138 12.23 -8.81 1.14
C THR A 138 11.88 -7.95 -0.05
N ASP A 139 12.68 -6.92 -0.28
CA ASP A 139 12.78 -6.25 -1.56
C ASP A 139 13.67 -7.09 -2.50
N THR A 140 13.05 -7.78 -3.46
CA THR A 140 13.75 -8.68 -4.37
C THR A 140 14.67 -7.96 -5.35
N ALA A 141 14.52 -6.64 -5.53
CA ALA A 141 15.40 -5.86 -6.40
C ALA A 141 16.75 -5.53 -5.75
N THR A 142 16.80 -5.43 -4.41
CA THR A 142 18.02 -5.04 -3.67
C THR A 142 18.54 -6.13 -2.73
N GLY A 143 17.68 -7.07 -2.33
CA GLY A 143 17.97 -8.06 -1.30
C GLY A 143 17.76 -7.55 0.12
N HIS A 144 17.42 -6.27 0.32
CA HIS A 144 17.11 -5.72 1.62
C HIS A 144 15.84 -6.34 2.20
N PHE A 145 15.82 -6.53 3.52
CA PHE A 145 14.75 -7.24 4.18
C PHE A 145 14.58 -6.81 5.63
N PHE A 146 13.43 -7.14 6.18
CA PHE A 146 13.28 -7.33 7.61
C PHE A 146 12.71 -8.72 7.87
N GLN A 147 13.06 -9.29 9.01
CA GLN A 147 12.41 -10.45 9.60
C GLN A 147 11.92 -10.07 11.00
N VAL A 148 10.70 -10.46 11.35
CA VAL A 148 10.14 -10.18 12.67
C VAL A 148 9.33 -11.37 13.18
N SER A 149 9.53 -11.69 14.46
CA SER A 149 8.72 -12.61 15.24
C SER A 149 8.49 -12.05 16.64
N ARG A 150 7.75 -12.80 17.46
CA ARG A 150 7.62 -12.48 18.88
C ARG A 150 8.97 -12.63 19.59
N GLU A 151 9.79 -13.59 19.16
CA GLU A 151 11.04 -13.98 19.80
C GLU A 151 12.21 -13.09 19.40
N ASP A 152 12.31 -12.65 18.14
CA ASP A 152 13.43 -11.87 17.63
C ASP A 152 13.07 -11.02 16.40
N TYR A 153 14.00 -10.18 15.94
CA TYR A 153 13.94 -9.51 14.65
C TYR A 153 15.32 -9.34 14.01
N GLU A 154 15.35 -9.26 12.69
CA GLU A 154 16.56 -9.00 11.90
C GLU A 154 16.28 -7.94 10.82
N LEU A 155 17.27 -7.11 10.53
CA LEU A 155 17.22 -6.05 9.53
C LEU A 155 18.43 -6.19 8.59
N GLY A 156 18.20 -6.22 7.28
CA GLY A 156 19.24 -6.35 6.26
C GLY A 156 19.00 -5.56 4.99
#